data_AF-A0A9N9CSC4-F1
#
_entry.id   AF-A0A9N9CSC4-F1
#
_cell.length_a   1.000
_cell.length_b   1.000
_cell.length_c   1.000
_cell.angle_alpha   90.00
_cell.angle_beta   90.00
_cell.angle_gamma   90.00
#
_symmetry.space_group_name_H-M   'P 1'
#
loop_
_entity.id
_entity.type
_entity.pdbx_description
1 polymer ?
#
loop_
_entity_poly.entity_id
_entity_poly.type
_entity_poly.pdbx_seq_one_letter_code
_entity_poly.pdbx_strand_id
1 'polypeptide(L)'
;MRWDMDQSHENLGNNASLFPAINQENYISDELHLFLRIVDILMKCFFNDLIKKKEFEKKIKLEIEQEMKNINVHFEFFKSRSTGEKWNWTFLMGSDKKKVLEHFSVSQFISGIRGQDIEKLWREFFQLYKIIQKLLLSDQEIDTF
;
A
#
# COMPACT_ATOMS: atom_id res chain seq x y z
N MET A 1 -20.91 40.97 14.11
CA MET A 1 -21.49 41.18 12.77
C MET A 1 -22.61 40.18 12.58
N ARG A 2 -23.84 40.66 12.40
CA ARG A 2 -25.05 39.83 12.25
C ARG A 2 -25.29 39.74 10.74
N TRP A 3 -25.23 38.53 10.17
CA TRP A 3 -25.46 38.32 8.75
C TRP A 3 -26.97 38.45 8.48
N ASP A 4 -27.32 39.28 7.49
CA ASP A 4 -28.70 39.52 7.08
C ASP A 4 -29.13 38.41 6.12
N MET A 5 -30.16 37.65 6.49
CA MET A 5 -30.57 36.42 5.77
C MET A 5 -31.59 36.66 4.64
N ASP A 6 -31.94 37.91 4.35
CA ASP A 6 -33.00 38.26 3.39
C ASP A 6 -32.51 38.54 1.96
N GLN A 7 -31.22 38.35 1.66
CA GLN A 7 -30.72 38.47 0.28
C GLN A 7 -30.87 37.15 -0.48
N SER A 8 -31.92 37.07 -1.30
CA SER A 8 -32.02 36.06 -2.34
C SER A 8 -31.27 36.54 -3.59
N HIS A 9 -30.15 35.91 -3.90
CA HIS A 9 -29.43 36.13 -5.15
C HIS A 9 -30.07 35.30 -6.26
N GLU A 10 -30.52 35.97 -7.34
CA GLU A 10 -31.00 35.30 -8.54
C GLU A 10 -29.89 34.42 -9.14
N ASN A 11 -30.19 33.14 -9.34
CA ASN A 11 -29.26 32.17 -9.94
C ASN A 11 -29.07 32.47 -11.43
N LEU A 12 -28.07 33.29 -11.76
CA LEU A 12 -27.55 33.38 -13.12
C LEU A 12 -26.68 32.14 -13.36
N GLY A 13 -27.19 31.22 -14.18
CA GLY A 13 -26.65 29.89 -14.41
C GLY A 13 -25.17 29.88 -14.81
N ASN A 14 -24.30 29.66 -13.83
CA ASN A 14 -22.95 29.14 -14.01
C ASN A 14 -22.76 28.04 -12.97
N ASN A 15 -22.68 26.79 -13.42
CA ASN A 15 -22.27 25.64 -12.59
C ASN A 15 -20.77 25.73 -12.27
N ALA A 16 -20.32 26.88 -11.76
CA ALA A 16 -18.98 27.02 -11.23
C ALA A 16 -18.96 26.25 -9.92
N SER A 17 -18.13 25.21 -9.87
CA SER A 17 -17.84 24.48 -8.64
C SER A 17 -17.59 25.46 -7.50
N LEU A 18 -18.24 25.24 -6.35
CA LEU A 18 -18.08 26.06 -5.14
C LEU A 18 -16.60 26.15 -4.71
N PHE A 19 -15.80 25.16 -5.11
CA PHE A 19 -14.35 25.13 -4.96
C PHE A 19 -13.67 24.88 -6.32
N PRO A 20 -12.88 25.82 -6.85
CA PRO A 20 -12.13 25.57 -8.07
C PRO A 20 -11.10 24.44 -7.86
N ALA A 21 -10.82 23.68 -8.92
CA ALA A 21 -9.75 22.70 -8.87
C ALA A 21 -8.40 23.39 -8.56
N ILE A 22 -7.61 22.79 -7.68
CA ILE A 22 -6.28 23.32 -7.34
C ILE A 22 -5.36 23.15 -8.55
N ASN A 23 -4.58 24.19 -8.88
CA ASN A 23 -3.57 24.11 -9.94
C ASN A 23 -2.57 22.99 -9.64
N GLN A 24 -2.18 22.24 -10.67
CA GLN A 24 -1.25 21.10 -10.53
C GLN A 24 0.10 21.51 -9.90
N GLU A 25 0.55 22.73 -10.16
CA GLU A 25 1.77 23.30 -9.55
C GLU A 25 1.70 23.43 -8.02
N ASN A 26 0.49 23.42 -7.45
CA ASN A 26 0.24 23.50 -6.01
C ASN A 26 -0.12 22.13 -5.40
N TYR A 27 -0.02 21.04 -6.16
CA TYR A 27 -0.36 19.71 -5.69
C TYR A 27 0.82 19.06 -4.96
N ILE A 28 0.66 18.82 -3.66
CA ILE A 28 1.59 18.02 -2.87
C ILE A 28 1.03 16.60 -2.79
N SER A 29 1.78 15.62 -3.30
CA SER A 29 1.37 14.23 -3.24
C SER A 29 1.45 13.71 -1.80
N ASP A 30 0.42 12.97 -1.37
CA ASP A 30 0.45 12.29 -0.07
C ASP A 30 1.22 10.97 -0.17
N GLU A 31 2.54 11.08 -0.04
CA GLU A 31 3.50 9.98 -0.15
C GLU A 31 3.19 8.83 0.82
N LEU A 32 2.71 9.15 2.02
CA LEU A 32 2.37 8.16 3.02
C LEU A 32 1.16 7.34 2.57
N HIS A 33 0.08 7.98 2.11
CA HIS A 33 -1.11 7.26 1.65
C HIS A 33 -0.81 6.44 0.39
N LEU A 34 -0.01 6.97 -0.53
CA LEU A 34 0.45 6.23 -1.71
C LEU A 34 1.24 4.99 -1.32
N PHE A 35 2.20 5.13 -0.39
CA PHE A 35 2.96 4.01 0.15
C PHE A 35 2.07 2.93 0.73
N LEU A 36 1.17 3.30 1.65
CA LEU A 36 0.28 2.35 2.32
C LEU A 36 -0.56 1.58 1.30
N ARG A 37 -1.09 2.29 0.29
CA ARG A 37 -1.95 1.72 -0.76
C ARG A 37 -1.18 0.78 -1.69
N ILE A 38 0.03 1.14 -2.11
CA ILE A 38 0.85 0.30 -2.99
C ILE A 38 1.25 -0.98 -2.25
N VAL A 39 1.64 -0.90 -0.98
CA VAL A 39 1.97 -2.09 -0.18
C VAL A 39 0.76 -3.02 -0.02
N ASP A 40 -0.44 -2.48 0.20
CA ASP A 40 -1.65 -3.30 0.20
C ASP A 40 -1.85 -4.06 -1.10
N ILE A 41 -1.58 -3.42 -2.25
CA ILE A 41 -1.70 -4.05 -3.57
C ILE A 41 -0.65 -5.14 -3.74
N LEU A 42 0.63 -4.87 -3.42
CA LEU A 42 1.72 -5.84 -3.51
C LEU A 42 1.43 -7.10 -2.69
N MET A 43 1.04 -6.91 -1.42
CA MET A 43 0.67 -7.98 -0.50
C MET A 43 -0.55 -8.77 -0.99
N LYS A 44 -1.59 -8.06 -1.45
CA LYS A 44 -2.79 -8.69 -2.00
C LYS A 44 -2.46 -9.56 -3.22
N CYS A 45 -1.62 -9.07 -4.13
CA CYS A 45 -1.18 -9.84 -5.29
C CYS A 45 -0.42 -11.10 -4.87
N PHE A 46 0.55 -10.96 -3.95
CA PHE A 46 1.34 -12.07 -3.43
C PHE A 46 0.46 -13.13 -2.74
N PHE A 47 -0.39 -12.76 -1.80
CA PHE A 47 -1.23 -13.71 -1.08
C PHE A 47 -2.28 -14.37 -1.97
N ASN A 48 -2.88 -13.65 -2.92
CA ASN A 48 -3.83 -14.24 -3.86
C ASN A 48 -3.20 -15.35 -4.71
N ASP A 49 -1.91 -15.24 -5.02
CA ASP A 49 -1.20 -16.28 -5.75
C ASP A 49 -0.87 -17.49 -4.88
N LEU A 50 -0.57 -17.26 -3.60
CA LEU A 50 -0.29 -18.35 -2.65
C LEU A 50 -1.55 -19.09 -2.20
N ILE A 51 -2.66 -18.39 -1.99
CA ILE A 51 -3.95 -18.97 -1.59
C ILE A 51 -4.47 -19.97 -2.63
N LYS A 52 -4.15 -19.77 -3.92
CA LYS A 52 -4.55 -20.70 -5.00
C LYS A 52 -3.79 -22.03 -4.98
N LYS A 53 -2.69 -22.14 -4.22
CA LYS A 53 -1.88 -23.36 -4.15
C LYS A 53 -2.57 -24.40 -3.26
N LYS A 54 -2.55 -25.67 -3.70
CA LYS A 54 -3.15 -26.80 -2.96
C LYS A 54 -2.60 -26.99 -1.54
N GLU A 55 -1.34 -26.60 -1.33
CA GLU A 55 -0.62 -26.75 -0.07
C GLU A 55 -0.78 -25.53 0.85
N PHE A 56 -1.63 -24.56 0.48
CA PHE A 56 -1.77 -23.31 1.22
C PHE A 56 -2.12 -23.53 2.69
N GLU A 57 -3.26 -24.19 2.96
CA GLU A 57 -3.78 -24.35 4.33
C GLU A 57 -2.89 -25.26 5.20
N LYS A 58 -2.17 -26.21 4.59
CA LYS A 58 -1.42 -27.25 5.32
C LYS A 58 0.00 -26.82 5.66
N LYS A 59 0.61 -25.97 4.84
CA LYS A 59 2.06 -25.67 4.93
C LYS A 59 2.35 -24.19 4.74
N ILE A 60 2.01 -23.63 3.58
CA ILE A 60 2.44 -22.28 3.20
C ILE A 60 1.90 -21.23 4.17
N LYS A 61 0.66 -21.38 4.65
CA LYS A 61 0.07 -20.51 5.66
C LYS A 61 0.97 -20.40 6.89
N LEU A 62 1.33 -21.53 7.50
CA LEU A 62 2.12 -21.59 8.72
C LEU A 62 3.52 -21.02 8.52
N GLU A 63 4.13 -21.29 7.36
CA GLU A 63 5.46 -20.76 7.02
C GLU A 63 5.45 -19.24 6.87
N ILE A 64 4.42 -18.64 6.25
CA ILE A 64 4.28 -17.18 6.14
C ILE A 64 4.07 -16.54 7.52
N GLU A 65 3.16 -17.09 8.33
CA GLU A 65 2.88 -16.57 9.67
C GLU A 65 4.13 -16.61 10.55
N GLN A 66 4.92 -17.68 10.44
CA GLN A 66 6.20 -17.80 11.13
C GLN A 66 7.23 -16.79 10.61
N GLU A 67 7.32 -16.58 9.29
CA GLU A 67 8.26 -15.61 8.71
C GLU A 67 7.91 -14.16 9.10
N MET A 68 6.62 -13.82 9.11
CA MET A 68 6.15 -12.53 9.63
C MET A 68 6.50 -12.35 11.11
N LYS A 69 6.35 -13.41 11.91
CA LYS A 69 6.75 -13.40 13.32
C LYS A 69 8.25 -13.20 13.49
N ASN A 70 9.08 -13.81 12.63
CA ASN A 70 10.54 -13.67 12.68
C ASN A 70 10.98 -12.21 12.48
N ILE A 71 10.26 -11.45 11.65
CA ILE A 71 10.51 -10.01 11.44
C ILE A 71 9.73 -9.12 12.42
N ASN A 72 9.20 -9.71 13.51
CA ASN A 72 8.46 -9.02 14.57
C ASN A 72 7.21 -8.27 14.05
N VAL A 73 6.43 -8.94 13.20
CA VAL A 73 5.14 -8.50 12.68
C VAL A 73 4.07 -9.51 13.08
N HIS A 74 3.01 -9.05 13.74
CA HIS A 74 1.85 -9.88 14.06
C HIS A 74 0.98 -10.05 12.82
N PHE A 75 0.84 -11.28 12.34
CA PHE A 75 0.11 -11.57 11.12
C PHE A 75 -0.49 -12.97 11.14
N GLU A 76 -1.77 -13.08 10.76
CA GLU A 76 -2.48 -14.35 10.68
C GLU A 76 -3.43 -14.38 9.48
N PHE A 77 -3.60 -15.56 8.89
CA PHE A 77 -4.67 -15.85 7.94
C PHE A 77 -5.89 -16.44 8.63
N PHE A 78 -7.07 -15.91 8.31
CA PHE A 78 -8.34 -16.35 8.87
C PHE A 78 -9.41 -16.48 7.78
N LYS A 79 -10.38 -17.37 7.98
CA LYS A 79 -11.58 -17.44 7.15
C LYS A 79 -12.65 -16.55 7.77
N SER A 80 -13.19 -15.61 7.00
CA SER A 80 -14.33 -14.83 7.48
C SER A 80 -15.62 -15.63 7.33
N ARG A 81 -16.40 -15.71 8.42
CA ARG A 81 -17.73 -16.36 8.41
C ARG A 81 -18.74 -15.63 7.52
N SER A 82 -18.53 -14.34 7.25
CA SER A 82 -19.46 -13.51 6.49
C SER A 82 -19.25 -13.54 4.96
N THR A 83 -18.08 -13.95 4.47
CA THR A 83 -17.74 -13.89 3.03
C THR A 83 -17.65 -15.26 2.35
N GLY A 84 -18.29 -16.28 2.93
CA GLY A 84 -18.35 -17.62 2.34
C GLY A 84 -17.01 -18.35 2.35
N GLU A 85 -16.37 -18.44 3.53
CA GLU A 85 -15.12 -19.20 3.76
C GLU A 85 -13.87 -18.71 3.01
N LYS A 86 -13.93 -17.55 2.36
CA LYS A 86 -12.75 -16.94 1.74
C LYS A 86 -11.67 -16.61 2.78
N TRP A 87 -10.44 -16.95 2.43
CA TRP A 87 -9.25 -16.57 3.17
C TRP A 87 -9.07 -15.05 3.17
N ASN A 88 -8.86 -14.51 4.36
CA ASN A 88 -8.48 -13.14 4.65
C ASN A 88 -7.24 -13.15 5.54
N TRP A 89 -6.65 -11.99 5.77
CA TRP A 89 -5.44 -11.83 6.56
C TRP A 89 -5.49 -10.57 7.43
N THR A 90 -4.66 -10.53 8.47
CA THR A 90 -4.49 -9.37 9.34
C THR A 90 -4.09 -8.14 8.52
N PHE A 91 -4.80 -7.02 8.72
CA PHE A 91 -4.40 -5.75 8.14
C PHE A 91 -3.14 -5.23 8.84
N LEU A 92 -2.12 -4.84 8.08
CA LEU A 92 -0.87 -4.34 8.63
C LEU A 92 -0.86 -2.83 8.80
N MET A 93 -0.29 -2.37 9.90
CA MET A 93 -0.05 -0.94 10.13
C MET A 93 1.14 -0.44 9.32
N GLY A 94 1.26 0.88 9.18
CA GLY A 94 2.34 1.50 8.38
C GLY A 94 3.76 1.07 8.81
N SER A 95 4.01 0.93 10.10
CA SER A 95 5.29 0.44 10.63
C SER A 95 5.58 -1.01 10.20
N ASP A 96 4.57 -1.88 10.23
CA ASP A 96 4.74 -3.29 9.90
C ASP A 96 4.86 -3.49 8.39
N LYS A 97 4.15 -2.69 7.59
CA LYS A 97 4.33 -2.63 6.13
C LYS A 97 5.78 -2.33 5.74
N LYS A 98 6.45 -1.41 6.45
CA LYS A 98 7.87 -1.09 6.23
C LYS A 98 8.75 -2.31 6.52
N LYS A 99 8.58 -2.97 7.68
CA LYS A 99 9.32 -4.19 8.03
C LYS A 99 9.14 -5.30 6.99
N VAL A 100 7.92 -5.50 6.51
CA VAL A 100 7.63 -6.51 5.48
C VAL A 100 8.38 -6.21 4.19
N LEU A 101 8.29 -4.98 3.68
CA LEU A 101 9.03 -4.58 2.48
C LEU A 101 10.55 -4.65 2.63
N GLU A 102 11.07 -4.49 3.85
CA GLU A 102 12.50 -4.51 4.11
C GLU A 102 13.06 -5.93 4.29
N HIS A 103 12.33 -6.80 4.98
CA HIS A 103 12.89 -8.04 5.53
C HIS A 103 12.18 -9.32 5.08
N PHE A 104 10.91 -9.26 4.66
CA PHE A 104 10.16 -10.48 4.31
C PHE A 104 10.73 -11.13 3.03
N SER A 105 11.07 -12.42 3.09
CA SER A 105 11.65 -13.17 1.97
C SER A 105 10.57 -13.69 1.01
N VAL A 106 10.29 -12.94 -0.06
CA VAL A 106 9.28 -13.33 -1.07
C VAL A 106 9.74 -14.55 -1.88
N SER A 107 11.01 -14.61 -2.24
CA SER A 107 11.59 -15.68 -3.05
C SER A 107 11.54 -17.06 -2.37
N GLN A 108 11.37 -17.11 -1.05
CA GLN A 108 11.12 -18.35 -0.32
C GLN A 108 9.79 -19.02 -0.68
N PHE A 109 8.76 -18.23 -1.07
CA PHE A 109 7.40 -18.72 -1.30
C PHE A 109 7.01 -18.81 -2.77
N ILE A 110 7.74 -18.12 -3.65
CA ILE A 110 7.57 -18.16 -5.10
C ILE A 110 8.90 -18.62 -5.71
N SER A 111 8.89 -19.82 -6.32
CA SER A 111 10.09 -20.41 -6.88
C SER A 111 10.52 -19.76 -8.19
N GLY A 112 11.82 -19.87 -8.47
CA GLY A 112 12.44 -19.44 -9.73
C GLY A 112 12.61 -17.92 -9.86
N ILE A 113 12.92 -17.49 -11.08
CA ILE A 113 13.21 -16.08 -11.40
C ILE A 113 12.06 -15.14 -11.00
N ARG A 114 10.82 -15.62 -11.15
CA ARG A 114 9.62 -14.86 -10.78
C ARG A 114 9.62 -14.42 -9.32
N GLY A 115 10.05 -15.28 -8.39
CA GLY A 115 10.10 -14.91 -6.98
C GLY A 115 11.17 -13.87 -6.69
N GLN A 116 12.31 -13.99 -7.36
CA GLN A 116 13.42 -13.05 -7.26
C GLN A 116 13.03 -11.66 -7.82
N ASP A 117 12.34 -11.63 -8.96
CA ASP A 117 11.87 -10.38 -9.57
C ASP A 117 10.83 -9.67 -8.69
N ILE A 118 9.89 -10.42 -8.09
CA ILE A 118 8.90 -9.83 -7.17
C ILE A 118 9.60 -9.31 -5.90
N GLU A 119 10.55 -10.06 -5.36
CA GLU A 119 11.32 -9.61 -4.19
C GLU A 119 12.09 -8.34 -4.52
N LYS A 120 12.79 -8.32 -5.66
CA LYS A 120 13.51 -7.14 -6.16
C LYS A 120 12.58 -5.94 -6.30
N LEU A 121 11.40 -6.12 -6.90
CA LEU A 121 10.37 -5.08 -7.01
C LEU A 121 9.99 -4.50 -5.64
N TRP A 122 9.82 -5.34 -4.62
CA TRP A 122 9.49 -4.88 -3.26
C TRP A 122 10.63 -4.05 -2.66
N ARG A 123 11.88 -4.51 -2.83
CA ARG A 123 13.06 -3.79 -2.32
C ARG A 123 13.23 -2.45 -3.05
N GLU A 124 13.16 -2.44 -4.38
CA GLU A 124 13.30 -1.22 -5.19
C GLU A 124 12.22 -0.20 -4.87
N PHE A 125 10.96 -0.63 -4.75
CA PHE A 125 9.87 0.25 -4.32
C PHE A 125 10.12 0.85 -2.94
N PHE A 126 10.62 0.05 -1.99
CA PHE A 126 10.93 0.55 -0.66
C PHE A 126 12.10 1.53 -0.65
N GLN A 127 13.12 1.32 -1.49
CA GLN A 127 14.20 2.28 -1.66
C GLN A 127 13.70 3.59 -2.27
N LEU A 128 12.88 3.52 -3.32
CA LEU A 128 12.23 4.70 -3.90
C LEU A 128 11.43 5.47 -2.84
N TYR A 129 10.65 4.78 -2.02
CA TYR A 129 9.93 5.42 -0.92
C TYR A 129 10.87 6.10 0.08
N LYS A 130 11.97 5.45 0.47
CA LYS A 130 12.98 6.06 1.36
C LYS A 130 13.60 7.32 0.75
N ILE A 131 13.79 7.35 -0.56
CA ILE A 131 14.34 8.49 -1.31
C ILE A 131 13.33 9.63 -1.32
N ILE A 132 12.08 9.37 -1.68
CA ILE A 132 10.99 10.35 -1.66
C ILE A 132 10.85 11.01 -0.28
N GLN A 133 11.01 10.26 0.82
CA GLN A 133 10.94 10.82 2.17
C GLN A 133 12.13 11.72 2.56
N LYS A 134 13.20 11.81 1.76
CA LYS A 134 14.35 12.66 2.08
C LYS A 134 13.98 14.13 1.86
N LEU A 135 14.22 14.96 2.87
CA LEU A 135 13.92 16.41 2.84
C LEU A 135 14.73 17.18 1.78
N LEU A 136 15.86 16.62 1.34
CA LEU A 136 16.74 17.13 0.29
C LEU A 136 17.15 15.95 -0.58
N LEU A 137 16.73 15.97 -1.83
CA LEU A 137 17.21 15.08 -2.88
C LEU A 137 18.41 15.73 -3.55
N SER A 138 19.48 14.98 -3.78
CA SER A 138 20.54 15.46 -4.67
C SER A 138 20.13 15.23 -6.13
N ASP A 139 20.52 16.14 -7.03
CA ASP A 139 20.22 16.01 -8.47
C ASP A 139 20.74 14.66 -9.04
N GLN A 140 21.86 14.15 -8.50
CA GLN A 140 22.38 12.82 -8.84
C GLN A 140 21.43 11.66 -8.47
N GLU A 141 20.70 11.75 -7.36
CA GLU A 141 19.71 10.72 -6.99
C GLU A 141 18.47 10.79 -7.89
N ILE A 142 18.11 11.99 -8.34
CA ILE A 142 16.98 12.22 -9.25
C ILE A 142 17.29 11.67 -10.65
N ASP A 143 18.47 11.97 -11.18
CA ASP A 143 18.88 11.59 -12.54
C ASP A 143 19.10 10.07 -12.73
N THR A 144 19.13 9.30 -11.63
CA THR A 144 19.29 7.83 -11.65
C THR A 144 17.97 7.04 -11.67
N PHE A 145 16.82 7.73 -11.59
CA PHE A 145 15.49 7.13 -11.71
C PHE A 145 14.89 7.28 -13.11
#